data_AF-X0ZXP8-F1
#
_entry.id   AF-X0ZXP8-F1
#
_cell.length_a   1.000
_cell.length_b   1.000
_cell.length_c   1.000
_cell.angle_alpha   90.00
_cell.angle_beta   90.00
_cell.angle_gamma   90.00
#
_symmetry.space_group_name_H-M   'P 1'
#
loop_
_entity.id
_entity.type
_entity.pdbx_description
1 polymer ?
#
loop_
_entity_poly.entity_id
_entity_poly.type
_entity_poly.pdbx_seq_one_letter_code
_entity_poly.pdbx_strand_id
1 'polypeptide(L)'
;MDAKRYITDEVRIKVKPIWKVLFDVLSQKEESPEYQKIISNISKWLSLIDEIDDEILKWLKLSARYIQVNFNAPFFIEYLLKHAPCSPKKVGELYLEMLNSDVYPEYKMENIQEIVQILYNKKQKKIADKICNMYGAKGLHFLRTIYEKHRHNIQ
;
A
#
# COMPACT_ATOMS: atom_id res chain seq x y z
N MET A 1 12.51 2.78 13.54
CA MET A 1 13.94 2.92 13.24
C MET A 1 14.05 3.24 11.76
N ASP A 2 14.38 4.48 11.39
CA ASP A 2 14.42 4.89 9.98
C ASP A 2 15.64 4.29 9.28
N ALA A 3 15.43 3.18 8.55
CA ALA A 3 16.43 2.52 7.73
C ALA A 3 17.11 3.47 6.71
N LYS A 4 16.48 4.60 6.38
CA LYS A 4 17.05 5.65 5.53
C LYS A 4 18.38 6.20 6.05
N ARG A 5 18.70 6.10 7.34
CA ARG A 5 19.91 6.71 7.92
C ARG A 5 21.22 5.97 7.59
N TYR A 6 21.16 4.76 7.00
CA TYR A 6 22.33 3.92 6.73
C TYR A 6 22.45 3.41 5.29
N ILE A 7 21.53 3.78 4.39
CA ILE A 7 21.52 3.32 3.00
C ILE A 7 22.06 4.44 2.12
N THR A 8 23.25 4.21 1.55
CA THR A 8 23.87 5.11 0.57
C THR A 8 23.09 5.10 -0.74
N ASP A 9 23.24 6.15 -1.54
CA ASP A 9 22.62 6.23 -2.86
C ASP A 9 23.08 5.07 -3.76
N GLU A 10 24.33 4.63 -3.62
CA GLU A 10 24.86 3.45 -4.32
C GLU A 10 24.09 2.17 -4.00
N VAL A 11 23.69 1.96 -2.74
CA VAL A 11 22.87 0.81 -2.34
C VAL A 11 21.44 0.97 -2.86
N ARG A 12 20.90 2.20 -2.85
CA ARG A 12 19.53 2.49 -3.33
C ARG A 12 19.35 2.14 -4.80
N ILE A 13 20.35 2.43 -5.65
CA ILE A 13 20.33 2.12 -7.09
C ILE A 13 20.25 0.60 -7.33
N LYS A 14 20.78 -0.23 -6.41
CA LYS A 14 20.75 -1.70 -6.53
C LYS A 14 19.44 -2.33 -6.06
N VAL A 15 18.60 -1.61 -5.30
CA VAL A 15 17.33 -2.14 -4.76
C VAL A 15 16.41 -2.59 -5.88
N LYS A 16 16.14 -1.72 -6.87
CA LYS A 16 15.18 -2.01 -7.95
C LYS A 16 15.62 -3.19 -8.84
N PRO A 17 16.89 -3.29 -9.30
CA PRO A 17 17.37 -4.47 -10.03
C PRO A 17 17.24 -5.78 -9.25
N ILE A 18 17.58 -5.78 -7.96
CA ILE A 18 17.45 -7.00 -7.13
C ILE A 18 15.98 -7.36 -6.94
N TRP A 19 15.12 -6.37 -6.68
CA TRP A 19 13.69 -6.58 -6.54
C TRP A 19 13.09 -7.19 -7.80
N LYS A 20 13.50 -6.73 -8.99
CA LYS A 20 13.07 -7.33 -10.26
C LYS A 20 13.37 -8.82 -10.34
N VAL A 21 14.62 -9.21 -10.07
CA VAL A 21 15.05 -10.62 -10.09
C VAL A 21 14.25 -11.45 -9.08
N LEU A 22 14.04 -10.91 -7.86
CA LEU A 22 13.22 -11.59 -6.85
C LEU A 22 11.78 -11.73 -7.32
N PHE A 23 11.19 -10.66 -7.87
CA PHE A 23 9.81 -10.68 -8.36
C PHE A 23 9.60 -11.73 -9.45
N ASP A 24 10.53 -11.84 -10.41
CA ASP A 24 10.43 -12.80 -11.51
C ASP A 24 10.43 -14.25 -10.99
N VAL A 25 11.19 -14.55 -9.94
CA VAL A 25 11.21 -15.87 -9.29
C VAL A 25 9.96 -16.10 -8.42
N LEU A 26 9.57 -15.10 -7.63
CA LEU A 26 8.49 -15.23 -6.66
C LEU A 26 7.12 -15.31 -7.33
N SER A 27 6.91 -14.56 -8.41
CA SER A 27 5.64 -14.57 -9.16
C SER A 27 5.31 -15.93 -9.77
N GLN A 28 6.31 -16.74 -10.11
CA GLN A 28 6.12 -18.10 -10.62
C GLN A 28 5.70 -19.11 -9.53
N LYS A 29 5.81 -18.72 -8.26
CA LYS A 29 5.62 -19.61 -7.10
C LYS A 29 4.67 -19.00 -6.07
N GLU A 30 3.83 -18.05 -6.48
CA GLU A 30 2.99 -17.27 -5.56
C GLU A 30 1.95 -18.12 -4.81
N GLU A 31 1.59 -19.29 -5.33
CA GLU A 31 0.67 -20.22 -4.67
C GLU A 31 1.32 -20.95 -3.48
N SER A 32 2.66 -20.95 -3.36
CA SER A 32 3.34 -21.61 -2.25
C SER A 32 3.31 -20.74 -0.99
N PRO A 33 2.82 -21.26 0.16
CA PRO A 33 2.77 -20.51 1.42
C PRO A 33 4.13 -19.97 1.90
N GLU A 34 5.21 -20.69 1.61
CA GLU A 34 6.58 -20.25 1.93
C GLU A 34 6.97 -19.01 1.12
N TYR A 35 6.63 -19.01 -0.17
CA TYR A 35 6.90 -17.89 -1.07
C TYR A 35 5.99 -16.70 -0.76
N GLN A 36 4.75 -16.93 -0.35
CA GLN A 36 3.84 -15.86 0.10
C GLN A 36 4.40 -15.07 1.28
N LYS A 37 5.06 -15.74 2.23
CA LYS A 37 5.77 -15.05 3.33
C LYS A 37 6.89 -14.15 2.81
N ILE A 38 7.65 -14.61 1.81
CA ILE A 38 8.73 -13.83 1.19
C ILE A 38 8.16 -12.64 0.41
N ILE A 39 7.13 -12.88 -0.40
CA ILE A 39 6.39 -11.87 -1.16
C ILE A 39 5.84 -10.78 -0.21
N SER A 40 5.27 -11.19 0.92
CA SER A 40 4.80 -10.29 1.97
C SER A 40 5.95 -9.46 2.56
N ASN A 41 7.10 -10.08 2.86
CA ASN A 41 8.24 -9.40 3.48
C ASN A 41 8.91 -8.38 2.56
N ILE A 42 8.97 -8.66 1.26
CA ILE A 42 9.59 -7.75 0.29
C ILE A 42 8.80 -6.44 0.14
N SER A 43 7.52 -6.40 0.51
CA SER A 43 6.75 -5.14 0.58
C SER A 43 7.44 -4.05 1.42
N LYS A 44 8.25 -4.43 2.42
CA LYS A 44 8.99 -3.50 3.28
C LYS A 44 10.03 -2.69 2.53
N TRP A 45 10.47 -3.17 1.36
CA TRP A 45 11.40 -2.45 0.50
C TRP A 45 10.77 -1.17 -0.08
N LEU A 46 9.45 -1.00 0.01
CA LEU A 46 8.78 0.28 -0.26
C LEU A 46 9.37 1.45 0.57
N SER A 47 9.94 1.16 1.75
CA SER A 47 10.63 2.17 2.56
C SER A 47 11.97 2.64 1.98
N LEU A 48 12.51 1.92 0.98
CA LEU A 48 13.82 2.16 0.37
C LEU A 48 13.75 2.93 -0.95
N ILE A 49 12.55 3.09 -1.49
CA ILE A 49 12.32 3.79 -2.76
C ILE A 49 11.65 5.13 -2.50
N ASP A 50 11.91 6.10 -3.37
CA ASP A 50 11.33 7.45 -3.24
C ASP A 50 10.05 7.63 -4.07
N GLU A 51 9.88 6.86 -5.15
CA GLU A 51 8.71 6.90 -6.01
C GLU A 51 8.24 5.49 -6.37
N ILE A 52 6.92 5.31 -6.47
CA ILE A 52 6.29 4.10 -6.98
C ILE A 52 6.15 4.26 -8.50
N ASP A 53 7.09 3.75 -9.29
CA ASP A 53 6.91 3.66 -10.75
C ASP A 53 5.98 2.48 -11.13
N ASP A 54 5.78 2.26 -12.43
CA ASP A 54 4.84 1.23 -12.91
C ASP A 54 5.34 -0.21 -12.72
N GLU A 55 6.67 -0.43 -12.73
CA GLU A 55 7.25 -1.74 -12.42
C GLU A 55 7.07 -2.05 -10.94
N ILE A 56 7.41 -1.09 -10.08
CA ILE A 56 7.26 -1.21 -8.63
C ILE A 56 5.80 -1.39 -8.25
N LEU A 57 4.88 -0.66 -8.87
CA LEU A 57 3.44 -0.82 -8.68
C LEU A 57 3.00 -2.27 -8.95
N LYS A 58 3.45 -2.85 -10.07
CA LYS A 58 3.15 -4.25 -10.41
C LYS A 58 3.67 -5.21 -9.33
N TRP A 59 4.89 -5.00 -8.85
CA TRP A 59 5.49 -5.86 -7.83
C TRP A 59 4.77 -5.75 -6.48
N LEU A 60 4.39 -4.53 -6.10
CA LEU A 60 3.68 -4.27 -4.86
C LEU A 60 2.23 -4.77 -4.87
N LYS A 61 1.57 -4.81 -6.03
CA LYS A 61 0.24 -5.44 -6.15
C LYS A 61 0.32 -6.92 -5.78
N LEU A 62 1.36 -7.63 -6.21
CA LEU A 62 1.60 -9.01 -5.79
C LEU A 62 1.79 -9.10 -4.27
N SER A 63 2.63 -8.24 -3.69
CA SER A 63 2.84 -8.21 -2.23
C SER A 63 1.57 -7.88 -1.44
N ALA A 64 0.72 -6.98 -1.94
CA ALA A 64 -0.50 -6.53 -1.27
C ALA A 64 -1.48 -7.68 -1.01
N ARG A 65 -1.54 -8.68 -1.91
CA ARG A 65 -2.40 -9.86 -1.77
C ARG A 65 -2.04 -10.73 -0.56
N TYR A 66 -0.76 -10.75 -0.19
CA TYR A 66 -0.24 -11.62 0.86
C TYR A 66 0.27 -10.85 2.08
N ILE A 67 -0.08 -9.57 2.20
CA ILE A 67 0.50 -8.68 3.20
C ILE A 67 0.18 -9.10 4.65
N GLN A 68 -0.93 -9.82 4.85
CA GLN A 68 -1.34 -10.33 6.16
C GLN A 68 -0.57 -11.60 6.56
N VAL A 69 -0.06 -12.38 5.60
CA VAL A 69 0.56 -13.72 5.82
C VAL A 69 1.71 -13.69 6.83
N ASN A 70 2.42 -12.55 6.93
CA ASN A 70 3.49 -12.36 7.91
C ASN A 70 3.31 -11.05 8.70
N PHE A 71 2.06 -10.66 8.98
CA PHE A 71 1.72 -9.47 9.79
C PHE A 71 2.36 -8.17 9.29
N ASN A 72 2.52 -8.01 7.97
CA ASN A 72 3.21 -6.87 7.38
C ASN A 72 2.29 -5.69 7.08
N ALA A 73 0.97 -5.85 7.19
CA ALA A 73 -0.02 -4.81 6.88
C ALA A 73 0.25 -3.46 7.59
N PRO A 74 0.59 -3.42 8.91
CA PRO A 74 0.90 -2.14 9.57
C PRO A 74 2.08 -1.39 8.94
N PHE A 75 3.15 -2.11 8.60
CA PHE A 75 4.33 -1.52 7.95
C PHE A 75 3.99 -1.05 6.54
N PHE A 76 3.23 -1.85 5.82
CA PHE A 76 2.81 -1.53 4.46
C PHE A 76 1.99 -0.24 4.43
N ILE A 77 1.00 -0.10 5.32
CA ILE A 77 0.20 1.12 5.46
C ILE A 77 1.07 2.32 5.84
N GLU A 78 1.98 2.18 6.81
CA GLU A 78 2.89 3.26 7.18
C GLU A 78 3.75 3.72 5.99
N TYR A 79 4.23 2.79 5.16
CA TYR A 79 5.02 3.14 3.98
C TYR A 79 4.15 3.72 2.86
N LEU A 80 2.95 3.19 2.62
CA LEU A 80 2.00 3.78 1.67
C LEU A 80 1.66 5.22 2.02
N LEU A 81 1.49 5.53 3.32
CA LEU A 81 1.24 6.90 3.78
C LEU A 81 2.37 7.85 3.37
N LYS A 82 3.64 7.43 3.52
CA LYS A 82 4.81 8.24 3.10
C LYS A 82 4.80 8.53 1.59
N HIS A 83 4.22 7.64 0.78
CA HIS A 83 4.14 7.78 -0.67
C HIS A 83 2.86 8.47 -1.16
N ALA A 84 1.82 8.55 -0.33
CA ALA A 84 0.51 9.08 -0.72
C ALA A 84 0.54 10.51 -1.27
N PRO A 85 1.36 11.46 -0.73
CA PRO A 85 1.42 12.82 -1.27
C PRO A 85 1.97 12.92 -2.70
N CYS A 86 2.91 12.03 -3.07
CA CYS A 86 3.63 12.06 -4.34
C CYS A 86 3.03 11.12 -5.39
N SER A 87 2.53 9.96 -4.97
CA SER A 87 1.97 8.92 -5.84
C SER A 87 0.53 8.51 -5.44
N PRO A 88 -0.41 9.46 -5.30
CA PRO A 88 -1.72 9.20 -4.69
C PRO A 88 -2.52 8.14 -5.43
N LYS A 89 -2.56 8.19 -6.77
CA LYS A 89 -3.27 7.20 -7.58
C LYS A 89 -2.75 5.78 -7.33
N LYS A 90 -1.43 5.61 -7.36
CA LYS A 90 -0.76 4.30 -7.19
C LYS A 90 -0.91 3.76 -5.78
N VAL A 91 -0.82 4.62 -4.77
CA VAL A 91 -1.10 4.25 -3.38
C VAL A 91 -2.55 3.77 -3.23
N GLY A 92 -3.51 4.48 -3.81
CA GLY A 92 -4.91 4.08 -3.78
C GLY A 92 -5.16 2.74 -4.49
N GLU A 93 -4.49 2.49 -5.63
CA GLU A 93 -4.55 1.20 -6.32
C GLU A 93 -3.99 0.04 -5.47
N LEU A 94 -2.85 0.25 -4.80
CA LEU A 94 -2.25 -0.76 -3.90
C LEU A 94 -3.14 -1.03 -2.69
N TYR A 95 -3.74 0.01 -2.13
CA TYR A 95 -4.66 -0.14 -1.01
C TYR A 95 -5.89 -0.97 -1.42
N LEU A 96 -6.47 -0.69 -2.60
CA LEU A 96 -7.59 -1.48 -3.13
C LEU A 96 -7.20 -2.93 -3.41
N GLU A 97 -5.99 -3.20 -3.93
CA GLU A 97 -5.51 -4.58 -4.15
C GLU A 97 -5.48 -5.38 -2.84
N MET A 98 -5.01 -4.76 -1.75
CA MET A 98 -5.03 -5.34 -0.41
C MET A 98 -6.47 -5.64 0.04
N LEU A 99 -7.40 -4.68 -0.08
CA LEU A 99 -8.79 -4.89 0.30
C LEU A 99 -9.50 -5.95 -0.55
N ASN A 100 -9.22 -6.00 -1.86
CA ASN A 100 -9.76 -7.02 -2.77
C ASN A 100 -9.27 -8.43 -2.40
N SER A 101 -8.17 -8.53 -1.66
CA SER A 101 -7.61 -9.79 -1.13
C SER A 101 -8.13 -10.12 0.27
N ASP A 102 -9.25 -9.51 0.66
CA ASP A 102 -9.91 -9.65 1.96
C ASP A 102 -9.05 -9.24 3.18
N VAL A 103 -8.05 -8.38 2.96
CA VAL A 103 -7.21 -7.84 4.03
C VAL A 103 -7.75 -6.46 4.43
N TYR A 104 -8.32 -6.36 5.64
CA TYR A 104 -8.90 -5.14 6.20
C TYR A 104 -8.18 -4.73 7.49
N PRO A 105 -7.05 -4.02 7.40
CA PRO A 105 -6.33 -3.61 8.60
C PRO A 105 -7.09 -2.55 9.39
N GLU A 106 -7.05 -2.70 10.71
CA GLU A 106 -7.68 -1.79 11.68
C GLU A 106 -6.68 -1.20 12.67
N TYR A 107 -5.44 -1.71 12.69
CA TYR A 107 -4.39 -1.17 13.54
C TYR A 107 -3.85 0.15 12.97
N LYS A 108 -3.69 1.18 13.83
CA LYS A 108 -3.33 2.56 13.46
C LYS A 108 -4.27 3.13 12.39
N MET A 109 -5.57 3.18 12.71
CA MET A 109 -6.63 3.70 11.83
C MET A 109 -6.33 5.13 11.35
N GLU A 110 -5.59 5.91 12.12
CA GLU A 110 -5.19 7.28 11.81
C GLU A 110 -4.36 7.34 10.52
N ASN A 111 -3.46 6.38 10.29
CA ASN A 111 -2.68 6.31 9.05
C ASN A 111 -3.59 6.05 7.84
N ILE A 112 -4.62 5.20 8.02
CA ILE A 112 -5.57 4.85 6.97
C ILE A 112 -6.46 6.06 6.64
N GLN A 113 -6.95 6.73 7.70
CA GLN A 113 -7.70 7.99 7.59
C GLN A 113 -6.90 9.05 6.85
N GLU A 114 -5.61 9.20 7.16
CA GLU A 114 -4.73 10.16 6.51
C GLU A 114 -4.49 9.83 5.03
N ILE A 115 -4.24 8.55 4.69
CA ILE A 115 -4.15 8.10 3.29
C ILE A 115 -5.43 8.49 2.54
N VAL A 116 -6.61 8.14 3.08
CA VAL A 116 -7.90 8.43 2.42
C VAL A 116 -8.11 9.94 2.26
N GLN A 117 -7.75 10.73 3.26
CA GLN A 117 -7.84 12.19 3.21
C GLN A 117 -6.89 12.78 2.15
N ILE A 118 -5.67 12.24 2.01
CA ILE A 118 -4.73 12.62 0.94
C ILE A 118 -5.32 12.26 -0.43
N LEU A 119 -5.92 11.08 -0.59
CA LEU A 119 -6.54 10.67 -1.86
C LEU A 119 -7.64 11.64 -2.29
N TYR A 120 -8.52 12.07 -1.38
CA TYR A 120 -9.53 13.10 -1.68
C TYR A 120 -8.87 14.41 -2.12
N ASN A 121 -7.89 14.91 -1.34
CA ASN A 121 -7.20 16.17 -1.62
C ASN A 121 -6.44 16.14 -2.96
N LYS A 122 -5.96 14.97 -3.38
CA LYS A 122 -5.23 14.76 -4.64
C LYS A 122 -6.12 14.34 -5.81
N LYS A 123 -7.41 14.68 -5.76
CA LYS A 123 -8.41 14.43 -6.81
C LYS A 123 -8.62 12.94 -7.15
N GLN A 124 -8.30 12.03 -6.23
CA GLN A 124 -8.53 10.58 -6.36
C GLN A 124 -9.86 10.14 -5.74
N LYS A 125 -10.90 10.96 -5.86
CA LYS A 125 -12.21 10.77 -5.19
C LYS A 125 -12.80 9.38 -5.42
N LYS A 126 -12.85 8.90 -6.67
CA LYS A 126 -13.40 7.57 -6.99
C LYS A 126 -12.70 6.43 -6.25
N ILE A 127 -11.38 6.53 -6.07
CA ILE A 127 -10.59 5.51 -5.36
C ILE A 127 -10.85 5.62 -3.85
N ALA A 128 -10.83 6.83 -3.30
CA ALA A 128 -11.11 7.09 -1.88
C ALA A 128 -12.52 6.62 -1.49
N ASP A 129 -13.54 6.95 -2.29
CA ASP A 129 -14.92 6.49 -2.11
C ASP A 129 -14.99 4.97 -2.07
N LYS A 130 -14.29 4.28 -2.99
CA LYS A 130 -14.25 2.82 -3.04
C LYS A 130 -13.64 2.22 -1.77
N ILE A 131 -12.53 2.77 -1.27
CA ILE A 131 -11.91 2.33 -0.01
C ILE A 131 -12.90 2.51 1.16
N CYS A 132 -13.50 3.70 1.29
CA CYS A 132 -14.49 3.97 2.34
C CYS A 132 -15.67 2.99 2.30
N ASN A 133 -16.21 2.75 1.10
CA ASN A 133 -17.35 1.83 0.91
C ASN A 133 -16.98 0.38 1.23
N MET A 134 -15.78 -0.08 0.87
CA MET A 134 -15.32 -1.44 1.18
C MET A 134 -15.19 -1.66 2.69
N TYR A 135 -14.66 -0.70 3.44
CA TYR A 135 -14.64 -0.78 4.91
C TYR A 135 -16.06 -0.73 5.50
N GLY A 136 -16.90 0.17 5.00
CA GLY A 136 -18.30 0.27 5.44
C GLY A 136 -19.10 -1.02 5.21
N ALA A 137 -18.87 -1.71 4.10
CA ALA A 137 -19.49 -3.01 3.80
C ALA A 137 -19.04 -4.14 4.75
N LYS A 138 -17.88 -3.99 5.41
CA LYS A 138 -17.40 -4.89 6.48
C LYS A 138 -17.88 -4.47 7.88
N GLY A 139 -18.71 -3.43 7.99
CA GLY A 139 -19.16 -2.88 9.28
C GLY A 139 -18.12 -1.98 9.97
N LEU A 140 -17.03 -1.62 9.28
CA LEU A 140 -15.95 -0.80 9.82
C LEU A 140 -16.16 0.67 9.42
N HIS A 141 -16.60 1.48 10.37
CA HIS A 141 -17.10 2.84 10.10
C HIS A 141 -16.12 3.98 10.43
N PHE A 142 -14.87 3.70 10.75
CA PHE A 142 -13.87 4.71 11.12
C PHE A 142 -13.52 5.71 9.99
N LEU A 143 -13.90 5.40 8.75
CA LEU A 143 -13.75 6.30 7.59
C LEU A 143 -15.00 7.13 7.28
N ARG A 144 -16.12 6.90 7.97
CA ARG A 144 -17.43 7.49 7.65
C ARG A 144 -17.41 9.01 7.64
N THR A 145 -16.85 9.62 8.68
CA THR A 145 -16.76 11.09 8.80
C THR A 145 -15.97 11.71 7.65
N ILE A 146 -14.89 11.07 7.21
CA ILE A 146 -14.08 11.55 6.07
C ILE A 146 -14.89 11.43 4.77
N TYR A 147 -15.54 10.28 4.55
CA TYR A 147 -16.38 10.03 3.38
C TYR A 147 -17.51 11.07 3.26
N GLU A 148 -18.26 11.31 4.33
CA GLU A 148 -19.38 12.25 4.35
C GLU A 148 -18.92 13.69 4.05
N LYS A 149 -17.81 14.13 4.65
CA LYS A 149 -17.22 15.47 4.40
C LYS A 149 -16.93 15.72 2.92
N HIS A 150 -16.45 14.73 2.19
CA HIS A 150 -16.08 14.87 0.76
C HIS A 150 -17.21 14.53 -0.22
N ARG A 151 -18.33 13.99 0.29
CA ARG A 151 -19.55 13.79 -0.50
C ARG A 151 -20.33 15.10 -0.68
N HIS A 152 -20.33 15.96 0.34
CA HIS A 152 -21.02 17.25 0.33
C HIS A 152 -20.24 18.39 -0.35
N ASN A 153 -18.93 18.23 -0.57
CA ASN A 153 -18.10 19.18 -1.32
C ASN A 153 -18.19 18.96 -2.84
N ILE A 154 -19.40 18.99 -3.38
CA ILE A 154 -19.62 19.18 -4.83
C ILE A 154 -19.78 20.67 -5.03
N GLN A 155 -18.68 21.34 -5.38
CA GLN A 155 -18.67 22.64 -6.06
C GLN A 155 -17.81 22.50 -7.31
#